data_AF-A0A1C5FHZ3-F1
#
_entry.id   AF-A0A1C5FHZ3-F1
#
_cell.length_a   1.000
_cell.length_b   1.000
_cell.length_c   1.000
_cell.angle_alpha   90.00
_cell.angle_beta   90.00
_cell.angle_gamma   90.00
#
_symmetry.space_group_name_H-M   'P 1'
#
loop_
_entity.id
_entity.type
_entity.pdbx_description
1 polymer ?
#
loop_
_entity_poly.entity_id
_entity_poly.type
_entity_poly.pdbx_seq_one_letter_code
_entity_poly.pdbx_strand_id
1 'polypeptide(L)'
;RGPPEPTEPAEPAASAELGGSDDVRGPGGLSERDRAVLAVERRGWPGPGAKERAIREQLGISPTRYYQLLGALLDDPRAAEHDPVTVNRLRRIRAAKREHREG
;
A
#
# COMPACT_ATOMS: atom_id res chain seq x y z
N ARG A 1 -11.25 -22.43 24.72
CA ARG A 1 -11.64 -21.56 23.60
C ARG A 1 -10.74 -20.32 23.69
N GLY A 2 -9.55 -20.39 23.09
CA GLY A 2 -8.58 -19.28 23.12
C GLY A 2 -9.03 -18.15 22.19
N PRO A 3 -8.49 -16.92 22.35
CA PRO A 3 -8.72 -15.84 21.40
C PRO A 3 -8.21 -16.24 20.00
N PRO A 4 -8.80 -15.72 18.91
CA PRO A 4 -8.26 -15.94 17.57
C PRO A 4 -6.83 -15.38 17.48
N GLU A 5 -5.94 -16.16 16.87
CA GLU A 5 -4.52 -15.84 16.73
C GLU A 5 -4.28 -14.51 15.99
N PRO A 6 -3.22 -13.77 16.33
CA PRO A 6 -2.75 -12.66 15.51
C PRO A 6 -2.37 -13.19 14.13
N THR A 7 -2.92 -12.58 13.08
CA THR A 7 -2.56 -12.90 11.69
C THR A 7 -1.13 -12.44 11.39
N GLU A 8 -0.15 -13.31 11.56
CA GLU A 8 1.16 -13.29 10.88
C GLU A 8 1.51 -14.75 10.51
N PRO A 9 2.08 -15.05 9.32
CA PRO A 9 3.15 -14.30 8.65
C PRO A 9 2.92 -14.04 7.15
N ALA A 10 3.38 -12.90 6.64
CA ALA A 10 3.61 -12.76 5.20
C ALA A 10 5.03 -13.27 4.88
N GLU A 11 5.16 -14.58 4.72
CA GLU A 11 6.38 -15.23 4.20
C GLU A 11 6.65 -14.85 2.73
N PRO A 12 7.91 -14.96 2.26
CA PRO A 12 8.46 -14.09 1.25
C PRO A 12 8.08 -14.55 -0.16
N ALA A 13 7.36 -13.70 -0.89
CA ALA A 13 7.17 -13.86 -2.33
C ALA A 13 8.47 -13.51 -3.08
N ALA A 14 9.49 -14.37 -2.95
CA ALA A 14 10.52 -14.52 -3.95
C ALA A 14 9.94 -15.36 -5.09
N SER A 15 9.22 -14.70 -5.99
CA SER A 15 9.03 -15.18 -7.36
C SER A 15 9.18 -13.96 -8.25
N ALA A 16 10.16 -14.05 -9.14
CA ALA A 16 10.61 -12.99 -10.01
C ALA A 16 9.46 -12.45 -10.88
N GLU A 17 8.89 -11.31 -10.49
CA GLU A 17 7.90 -10.62 -11.29
C GLU A 17 8.62 -9.62 -12.20
N LEU A 18 9.09 -10.12 -13.35
CA LEU A 18 9.30 -9.31 -14.53
C LEU A 18 7.98 -8.60 -14.86
N GLY A 19 7.90 -7.30 -14.58
CA GLY A 19 6.64 -6.58 -14.73
C GLY A 19 6.82 -5.08 -14.76
N GLY A 20 7.26 -4.57 -15.91
CA GLY A 20 6.86 -3.27 -16.43
C GLY A 20 7.34 -2.06 -15.65
N SER A 21 8.35 -1.42 -16.23
CA SER A 21 8.60 0.02 -16.24
C SER A 21 7.82 0.82 -15.19
N ASP A 22 8.57 1.30 -14.19
CA ASP A 22 8.31 2.55 -13.49
C ASP A 22 7.56 3.50 -14.42
N ASP A 23 6.24 3.57 -14.31
CA ASP A 23 5.39 4.29 -15.28
C ASP A 23 5.82 5.75 -15.20
N VAL A 24 6.48 6.20 -16.26
CA VAL A 24 7.39 7.36 -16.32
C VAL A 24 6.94 8.44 -15.35
N ARG A 25 7.74 8.68 -14.30
CA ARG A 25 7.51 9.77 -13.35
C ARG A 25 7.54 11.08 -14.15
N GLY A 26 6.38 11.53 -14.60
CA GLY A 26 6.23 12.72 -15.43
C GLY A 26 6.91 13.90 -14.72
N PRO A 27 7.53 14.84 -15.47
CA PRO A 27 8.42 15.83 -14.90
C PRO A 27 7.68 16.65 -13.83
N GLY A 28 7.93 16.34 -12.56
CA GLY A 28 7.45 17.08 -11.39
C GLY A 28 6.38 16.42 -10.49
N GLY A 29 5.90 15.19 -10.74
CA GLY A 29 4.76 14.64 -9.97
C GLY A 29 4.75 13.15 -9.67
N LEU A 30 3.72 12.72 -8.92
CA LEU A 30 3.38 11.30 -8.72
C LEU A 30 3.00 10.66 -10.06
N SER A 31 3.45 9.42 -10.29
CA SER A 31 3.05 8.61 -11.45
C SER A 31 1.54 8.31 -11.43
N GLU A 32 0.97 7.89 -12.56
CA GLU A 32 -0.42 7.45 -12.59
C GLU A 32 -0.64 6.24 -11.67
N ARG A 33 0.34 5.33 -11.62
CA ARG A 33 0.35 4.19 -10.71
C ARG A 33 0.34 4.63 -9.25
N ASP A 34 1.16 5.62 -8.88
CA ASP A 34 1.22 6.18 -7.52
C ASP A 34 -0.14 6.75 -7.10
N ARG A 35 -0.79 7.52 -7.99
CA ARG A 35 -2.11 8.09 -7.74
C ARG A 35 -3.17 7.00 -7.60
N ALA A 36 -3.11 5.97 -8.44
CA ALA A 36 -4.04 4.85 -8.39
C ALA A 36 -3.90 4.04 -7.08
N VAL A 37 -2.68 3.87 -6.57
CA VAL A 37 -2.44 3.27 -5.24
C VAL A 37 -3.14 4.07 -4.14
N LEU A 38 -2.98 5.39 -4.12
CA LEU A 38 -3.67 6.25 -3.13
C LEU A 38 -5.19 6.21 -3.29
N ALA A 39 -5.70 6.12 -4.52
CA ALA A 39 -7.13 6.00 -4.79
C ALA A 39 -7.74 4.68 -4.27
N VAL A 40 -6.98 3.58 -4.30
CA VAL A 40 -7.40 2.30 -3.68
C VAL A 40 -7.52 2.46 -2.16
N GLU A 41 -6.58 3.15 -1.50
CA GLU A 41 -6.61 3.38 -0.05
C GLU A 41 -7.71 4.34 0.41
N ARG A 42 -8.20 5.21 -0.47
CA ARG A 42 -9.36 6.07 -0.15
C ARG A 42 -10.64 5.27 0.05
N ARG A 43 -10.76 4.10 -0.56
CA ARG A 43 -11.99 3.30 -0.54
C ARG A 43 -12.13 2.51 0.76
N GLY A 44 -13.37 2.39 1.23
CA GLY A 44 -13.72 1.45 2.30
C GLY A 44 -13.80 0.04 1.75
N TRP A 45 -12.91 -0.84 2.18
CA TRP A 45 -12.93 -2.25 1.80
C TRP A 45 -13.53 -3.09 2.92
N PRO A 46 -14.46 -4.02 2.61
CA PRO A 46 -15.09 -4.87 3.62
C PRO A 46 -14.12 -5.87 4.26
N GLY A 47 -12.95 -6.09 3.64
CA GLY A 47 -11.90 -6.95 4.18
C GLY A 47 -10.68 -7.03 3.25
N PRO A 48 -9.57 -7.65 3.71
CA PRO A 48 -8.32 -7.71 2.96
C PRO A 48 -8.48 -8.41 1.60
N GLY A 49 -9.25 -9.50 1.52
CA GLY A 49 -9.47 -10.22 0.26
C GLY A 49 -10.20 -9.39 -0.82
N ALA A 50 -11.13 -8.52 -0.44
CA ALA A 50 -11.80 -7.63 -1.40
C ALA A 50 -10.85 -6.56 -1.94
N LYS A 51 -10.00 -6.01 -1.07
CA LYS A 51 -8.96 -5.05 -1.44
C LYS A 51 -7.93 -5.68 -2.37
N GLU A 52 -7.43 -6.88 -2.05
CA GLU A 52 -6.44 -7.57 -2.87
C GLU A 52 -6.94 -7.93 -4.27
N ARG A 53 -8.21 -8.35 -4.40
CA ARG A 53 -8.81 -8.54 -5.73
C ARG A 53 -8.82 -7.25 -6.52
N ALA A 54 -9.27 -6.15 -5.91
CA ALA A 54 -9.27 -4.85 -6.55
C ALA A 54 -7.87 -4.35 -6.93
N ILE A 55 -6.85 -4.61 -6.10
CA ILE A 55 -5.45 -4.31 -6.42
C ILE A 55 -5.04 -5.04 -7.69
N ARG A 56 -5.27 -6.35 -7.75
CA ARG A 56 -4.92 -7.15 -8.93
C ARG A 56 -5.67 -6.70 -10.19
N GLU A 57 -6.97 -6.43 -10.06
CA GLU A 57 -7.83 -6.05 -11.20
C GLU A 57 -7.58 -4.62 -11.70
N GLN A 58 -7.38 -3.65 -10.80
CA GLN A 58 -7.26 -2.24 -11.17
C GLN A 58 -5.82 -1.81 -11.46
N LEU A 59 -4.85 -2.39 -10.74
CA LEU A 59 -3.45 -1.96 -10.82
C LEU A 59 -2.56 -2.96 -11.56
N GLY A 60 -3.04 -4.19 -11.80
CA GLY A 60 -2.28 -5.23 -12.48
C GLY A 60 -1.01 -5.67 -11.73
N ILE A 61 -0.93 -5.39 -10.42
CA ILE A 61 0.22 -5.74 -9.58
C ILE A 61 -0.16 -6.70 -8.47
N SER A 62 0.82 -7.45 -7.98
CA SER A 62 0.66 -8.30 -6.81
C SER A 62 0.40 -7.46 -5.54
N PRO A 63 -0.32 -8.01 -4.54
CA PRO A 63 -0.51 -7.36 -3.25
C PRO A 63 0.81 -6.97 -2.57
N THR A 64 1.85 -7.80 -2.71
CA THR A 64 3.18 -7.52 -2.17
C THR A 64 3.77 -6.24 -2.76
N ARG A 65 3.78 -6.11 -4.09
CA ARG A 65 4.28 -4.91 -4.77
C ARG A 65 3.44 -3.67 -4.44
N TYR A 66 2.13 -3.84 -4.29
CA TYR A 66 1.24 -2.77 -3.85
C TYR A 66 1.66 -2.19 -2.49
N TYR A 67 1.88 -3.04 -1.48
CA TYR A 67 2.27 -2.56 -0.16
C TYR A 67 3.68 -1.95 -0.12
N GLN A 68 4.59 -2.42 -0.98
CA GLN A 68 5.91 -1.79 -1.16
C GLN A 68 5.79 -0.37 -1.74
N LEU A 69 5.03 -0.20 -2.83
CA LEU A 69 4.75 1.11 -3.43
C LEU A 69 4.05 2.04 -2.44
N LEU A 70 3.04 1.53 -1.73
CA LEU A 70 2.35 2.29 -0.70
C LEU A 70 3.32 2.75 0.39
N GLY A 71 4.21 1.87 0.85
CA GLY A 71 5.25 2.20 1.81
C GLY A 71 6.10 3.39 1.35
N ALA A 72 6.62 3.33 0.13
CA ALA A 72 7.41 4.40 -0.46
C ALA A 72 6.63 5.72 -0.59
N LEU A 73 5.35 5.65 -1.00
CA LEU A 73 4.49 6.84 -1.09
C LEU A 73 4.24 7.51 0.25
N LEU A 74 4.14 6.73 1.34
CA LEU A 74 4.01 7.31 2.67
C LEU A 74 5.26 8.06 3.12
N ASP A 75 6.41 7.85 2.49
CA ASP A 75 7.65 8.56 2.80
C ASP A 75 7.91 9.72 1.78
N ASP A 76 7.18 9.78 0.66
CA ASP A 76 7.27 10.83 -0.35
C ASP A 76 6.42 12.07 0.02
N PRO A 77 7.00 13.29 0.13
CA PRO A 77 6.23 14.51 0.39
C PRO A 77 5.19 14.81 -0.71
N ARG A 78 5.46 14.44 -1.97
CA ARG A 78 4.55 14.66 -3.11
C ARG A 78 3.24 13.89 -2.97
N ALA A 79 3.27 12.75 -2.28
CA ALA A 79 2.06 12.00 -1.95
C ALA A 79 1.15 12.80 -1.03
N ALA A 80 1.72 13.50 -0.04
CA ALA A 80 0.97 14.35 0.88
C ALA A 80 0.48 15.63 0.22
N GLU A 81 1.19 16.17 -0.78
CA GLU A 81 0.70 17.29 -1.60
C GLU A 81 -0.52 16.89 -2.44
N HIS A 82 -0.54 15.66 -2.96
CA HIS A 82 -1.66 15.14 -3.75
C HIS A 82 -2.86 14.69 -2.92
N ASP A 83 -2.62 13.97 -1.81
CA ASP A 83 -3.67 13.42 -0.95
C ASP A 83 -3.28 13.45 0.54
N PRO A 84 -3.30 14.63 1.16
CA PRO A 84 -2.81 14.79 2.54
C PRO A 84 -3.64 13.99 3.54
N VAL A 85 -4.95 13.82 3.30
CA VAL A 85 -5.85 13.14 4.24
C VAL A 85 -5.53 11.64 4.30
N THR A 86 -5.47 10.97 3.14
CA THR A 86 -5.17 9.54 3.09
C THR A 86 -3.76 9.26 3.57
N VAL A 87 -2.77 10.04 3.12
CA VAL A 87 -1.36 9.84 3.48
C VAL A 87 -1.16 10.01 4.97
N ASN A 88 -1.68 11.09 5.59
CA ASN A 88 -1.52 11.30 7.02
C ASN A 88 -2.29 10.28 7.87
N ARG A 89 -3.43 9.78 7.40
CA ARG A 89 -4.15 8.66 8.06
C ARG A 89 -3.29 7.40 8.07
N LEU A 90 -2.74 7.03 6.92
CA LEU A 90 -1.92 5.83 6.77
C LEU A 90 -0.59 5.92 7.52
N ARG A 91 0.06 7.09 7.52
CA ARG A 91 1.25 7.37 8.35
C ARG A 91 0.98 7.13 9.84
N ARG A 92 -0.16 7.61 10.34
CA ARG A 92 -0.58 7.38 11.74
C ARG A 92 -0.81 5.89 12.04
N ILE A 93 -1.49 5.18 11.14
CA ILE A 93 -1.69 3.72 11.28
C ILE A 93 -0.35 2.97 11.29
N ARG A 94 0.59 3.35 10.42
CA ARG A 94 1.94 2.76 10.37
C ARG A 94 2.72 3.04 11.66
N ALA A 95 2.60 4.24 12.23
CA ALA A 95 3.25 4.61 13.48
C ALA A 95 2.70 3.79 14.67
N ALA A 96 1.37 3.71 14.82
CA ALA A 96 0.74 2.90 15.87
C ALA A 96 1.12 1.41 15.79
N LYS A 97 1.26 0.87 14.57
CA LYS A 97 1.73 -0.51 14.36
C LYS A 97 3.20 -0.73 14.75
N ARG A 98 4.06 0.30 14.72
CA ARG A 98 5.46 0.18 15.16
C ARG A 98 5.54 0.18 16.67
N GLU A 99 4.82 1.10 17.30
CA GLU A 99 4.76 1.22 18.77
C GLU A 99 4.30 -0.10 19.43
N HIS A 100 3.28 -0.76 18.86
CA HIS A 100 2.79 -2.05 19.36
C HIS A 100 3.77 -3.24 19.19
N ARG A 101 4.84 -3.10 18.40
CA ARG A 101 5.87 -4.15 18.27
C ARG A 101 7.08 -3.93 19.17
N GLU A 102 7.25 -2.70 19.65
CA GLU A 102 8.42 -2.27 20.42
C GLU A 102 8.16 -2.28 21.93
N GLY A 103 6.89 -2.39 22.36
CA GLY A 103 6.47 -2.54 23.76
C GLY A 103 5.98 -3.95 24.07
#